data_AF-A0A087DRZ1-F1
#
_entry.id   AF-A0A087DRZ1-F1
#
_cell.length_a   1.000
_cell.length_b   1.000
_cell.length_c   1.000
_cell.angle_alpha   90.00
_cell.angle_beta   90.00
_cell.angle_gamma   90.00
#
_symmetry.space_group_name_H-M   'P 1'
#
loop_
_entity.id
_entity.type
_entity.pdbx_description
1 polymer ?
#
loop_
_entity_poly.entity_id
_entity_poly.type
_entity_poly.pdbx_seq_one_letter_code
_entity_poly.pdbx_strand_id
1 'polypeptide(L)'
;MANEQQGQDAAWNDFLEAKRRLLQSMLDFIQAAEKAFEGHVWITLGYPEGMKGWAAYCKDNFGQQATIMRQLPKSDRRQLLLEAKSAGFSDRTVAQIFGVSASTVRRATADDGKQKGEDQ
;
A
#
# COMPACT_ATOMS: atom_id res chain seq x y z
N MET A 1 29.21 29.18 2.49
CA MET A 1 29.23 28.33 3.71
C MET A 1 27.91 28.39 4.48
N ALA A 2 27.54 29.47 5.19
CA ALA A 2 26.27 29.50 5.96
C ALA A 2 24.98 29.46 5.10
N ASN A 3 24.95 30.19 3.98
CA ASN A 3 23.80 30.25 3.07
C ASN A 3 23.57 28.94 2.28
N GLU A 4 24.66 28.20 2.03
CA GLU A 4 24.59 26.91 1.32
C GLU A 4 24.10 25.79 2.23
N GLN A 5 24.52 25.79 3.51
CA GLN A 5 24.04 24.83 4.51
C GLN A 5 22.53 25.00 4.77
N GLN A 6 22.05 26.24 4.92
CA GLN A 6 20.62 26.54 5.09
C GLN A 6 19.77 26.09 3.89
N GLY A 7 20.30 26.25 2.66
CA GLY A 7 19.63 25.76 1.45
C GLY A 7 19.56 24.23 1.38
N GLN A 8 20.62 23.53 1.83
CA GLN A 8 20.65 22.07 1.90
C GLN A 8 19.67 21.52 2.95
N ASP A 9 19.59 22.16 4.11
CA ASP A 9 18.67 21.76 5.18
C ASP A 9 17.20 21.94 4.76
N ALA A 10 16.88 23.03 4.04
CA ALA A 10 15.55 23.25 3.48
C ALA A 10 15.16 22.17 2.46
N ALA A 11 16.05 21.89 1.49
CA ALA A 11 15.80 20.86 0.48
C ALA A 11 15.63 19.46 1.09
N TRP A 12 16.39 19.15 2.15
CA TRP A 12 16.25 17.90 2.89
C TRP A 12 14.90 17.80 3.61
N ASN A 13 14.47 18.88 4.26
CA ASN A 13 13.17 18.93 4.94
C ASN A 13 12.00 18.79 3.95
N ASP A 14 12.07 19.46 2.81
CA ASP A 14 11.08 19.36 1.74
C ASP A 14 10.98 17.92 1.20
N PHE A 15 12.12 17.25 1.01
CA PHE A 15 12.16 15.84 0.61
C PHE A 15 11.50 14.93 1.65
N LEU A 16 11.81 15.11 2.93
CA LEU A 16 11.19 14.33 4.01
C LEU A 16 9.68 14.57 4.12
N GLU A 17 9.23 15.81 3.87
CA GLU A 17 7.81 16.12 3.82
C GLU A 17 7.12 15.47 2.62
N ALA A 18 7.72 15.55 1.42
CA ALA A 18 7.21 14.87 0.24
C ALA A 18 7.10 13.35 0.47
N LYS A 19 8.12 12.74 1.11
CA LYS A 19 8.08 11.32 1.48
C LYS A 19 6.91 11.01 2.43
N ARG A 20 6.67 11.83 3.46
CA ARG A 20 5.55 11.64 4.38
C ARG A 20 4.19 11.75 3.67
N ARG A 21 4.03 12.75 2.81
CA ARG A 21 2.81 12.93 2.01
C ARG A 21 2.56 11.74 1.07
N LEU A 22 3.60 11.19 0.45
CA LEU A 22 3.50 9.98 -0.37
C LEU A 22 2.99 8.78 0.45
N LEU A 23 3.52 8.56 1.65
CA LEU A 23 3.07 7.48 2.52
C LEU A 23 1.61 7.67 2.94
N GLN A 24 1.23 8.89 3.32
CA GLN A 24 -0.17 9.19 3.66
C GLN A 24 -1.11 8.93 2.48
N SER A 25 -0.72 9.35 1.28
CA SER A 25 -1.51 9.08 0.07
C SER A 25 -1.69 7.58 -0.21
N MET A 26 -0.69 6.76 0.10
CA MET A 26 -0.80 5.30 -0.01
C MET A 26 -1.75 4.70 1.05
N LEU A 27 -1.81 5.28 2.26
CA LEU A 27 -2.78 4.89 3.29
C LEU A 27 -4.20 5.27 2.90
N ASP A 28 -4.40 6.51 2.43
CA ASP A 28 -5.70 6.98 1.95
C ASP A 28 -6.19 6.14 0.75
N PHE A 29 -5.25 5.73 -0.12
CA PHE A 29 -5.53 4.82 -1.22
C PHE A 29 -6.05 3.45 -0.74
N ILE A 30 -5.50 2.87 0.34
CA ILE A 30 -5.99 1.59 0.90
C ILE A 30 -7.47 1.72 1.29
N GLN A 31 -7.82 2.80 1.99
CA GLN A 31 -9.19 3.08 2.42
C GLN A 31 -10.14 3.29 1.23
N ALA A 32 -9.67 3.95 0.17
CA ALA A 32 -10.45 4.10 -1.06
C ALA A 32 -10.62 2.75 -1.80
N ALA A 33 -9.57 1.93 -1.83
CA ALA A 33 -9.60 0.60 -2.44
C ALA A 33 -10.56 -0.34 -1.70
N GLU A 34 -10.64 -0.25 -0.36
CA GLU A 34 -11.59 -1.00 0.46
C GLU A 34 -13.03 -0.68 0.07
N LYS A 35 -13.39 0.60 0.05
CA LYS A 35 -14.73 1.04 -0.38
C LYS A 35 -15.05 0.63 -1.82
N ALA A 36 -14.07 0.72 -2.72
CA ALA A 36 -14.24 0.28 -4.10
C ALA A 36 -14.44 -1.24 -4.20
N PHE A 37 -13.77 -2.00 -3.32
CA PHE A 37 -13.89 -3.44 -3.24
C PHE A 37 -15.27 -3.86 -2.72
N GLU A 38 -15.69 -3.30 -1.58
CA GLU A 38 -17.02 -3.56 -0.97
C GLU A 38 -18.17 -3.14 -1.90
N GLY A 39 -18.03 -1.99 -2.55
CA GLY A 39 -19.00 -1.48 -3.51
C GLY A 39 -18.98 -2.19 -4.86
N HIS A 40 -18.10 -3.17 -5.07
CA HIS A 40 -17.94 -3.89 -6.33
C HIS A 40 -17.79 -2.97 -7.55
N VAL A 41 -17.08 -1.84 -7.40
CA VAL A 41 -17.03 -0.74 -8.38
C VAL A 41 -16.58 -1.20 -9.77
N TRP A 42 -15.74 -2.23 -9.83
CA TRP A 42 -15.27 -2.79 -11.10
C TRP A 42 -16.42 -3.32 -11.98
N ILE A 43 -17.51 -3.82 -11.39
CA ILE A 43 -18.69 -4.29 -12.15
C ILE A 43 -19.34 -3.12 -12.88
N THR A 44 -19.55 -2.00 -12.19
CA THR A 44 -20.11 -0.76 -12.77
C THR A 44 -19.21 -0.19 -13.87
N LEU A 45 -17.89 -0.43 -13.77
CA LEU A 45 -16.91 -0.04 -14.78
C LEU A 45 -16.76 -1.05 -15.92
N GLY A 46 -17.61 -2.09 -15.98
CA GLY A 46 -17.68 -3.06 -17.07
C GLY A 46 -16.74 -4.26 -16.95
N TYR A 47 -16.08 -4.45 -15.80
CA TYR A 47 -15.29 -5.65 -15.54
C TYR A 47 -16.19 -6.81 -15.09
N PRO A 48 -15.78 -8.08 -15.33
CA PRO A 48 -16.57 -9.24 -14.93
C PRO A 48 -16.91 -9.30 -13.43
N GLU A 49 -17.99 -9.97 -13.07
CA GLU A 49 -18.30 -10.20 -11.66
C GLU A 49 -17.25 -11.08 -10.95
N GLY A 50 -17.15 -10.89 -9.64
CA GLY A 50 -16.25 -11.65 -8.76
C GLY A 50 -14.76 -11.33 -8.91
N MET A 51 -13.93 -12.18 -8.29
CA MET A 51 -12.50 -11.90 -8.09
C MET A 51 -11.67 -11.82 -9.38
N LYS A 52 -12.17 -12.35 -10.51
CA LYS A 52 -11.49 -12.20 -11.80
C LYS A 52 -11.60 -10.77 -12.33
N GLY A 53 -12.77 -10.13 -12.20
CA GLY A 53 -12.93 -8.73 -12.58
C GLY A 53 -12.19 -7.79 -11.65
N TRP A 54 -12.22 -8.04 -10.34
CA TRP A 54 -11.39 -7.29 -9.39
C TRP A 54 -9.90 -7.33 -9.78
N ALA A 55 -9.38 -8.51 -10.11
CA ALA A 55 -7.98 -8.66 -10.51
C ALA A 55 -7.64 -7.86 -11.78
N ALA A 56 -8.53 -7.88 -12.77
CA ALA A 56 -8.37 -7.12 -14.01
C ALA A 56 -8.43 -5.61 -13.73
N TYR A 57 -9.39 -5.17 -12.92
CA TYR A 57 -9.51 -3.78 -12.50
C TYR A 57 -8.26 -3.28 -11.78
N CYS A 58 -7.72 -4.02 -10.81
CA CYS A 58 -6.47 -3.64 -10.15
C CYS A 58 -5.30 -3.56 -11.13
N LYS A 59 -5.20 -4.51 -12.06
CA LYS A 59 -4.12 -4.54 -13.06
C LYS A 59 -4.13 -3.29 -13.95
N ASP A 60 -5.31 -2.87 -14.38
CA ASP A 60 -5.46 -1.77 -15.32
C ASP A 60 -5.36 -0.40 -14.64
N ASN A 61 -5.72 -0.30 -13.34
CA ASN A 61 -5.85 0.99 -12.65
C ASN A 61 -4.79 1.25 -11.57
N PHE A 62 -4.16 0.21 -10.99
CA PHE A 62 -3.27 0.34 -9.82
C PHE A 62 -1.77 0.15 -10.12
N GLY A 63 -1.37 0.28 -11.39
CA GLY A 63 0.03 0.11 -11.80
C GLY A 63 1.02 1.10 -11.14
N GLN A 64 0.56 2.31 -10.81
CA GLN A 64 1.39 3.30 -10.11
C GLN A 64 1.65 2.90 -8.67
N GLN A 65 0.64 2.41 -7.95
CA GLN A 65 0.72 1.95 -6.58
C GLN A 65 1.65 0.74 -6.47
N ALA A 66 1.60 -0.18 -7.45
CA ALA A 66 2.56 -1.26 -7.55
C ALA A 66 4.00 -0.77 -7.77
N THR A 67 4.18 0.32 -8.53
CA THR A 67 5.50 0.93 -8.75
C THR A 67 6.02 1.62 -7.50
N ILE A 68 5.19 2.41 -6.82
CA ILE A 68 5.51 3.05 -5.53
C ILE A 68 5.89 1.98 -4.52
N MET A 69 5.11 0.90 -4.41
CA MET A 69 5.42 -0.22 -3.52
C MET A 69 6.75 -0.90 -3.81
N ARG A 70 7.32 -0.82 -5.02
CA ARG A 70 8.68 -1.34 -5.28
C ARG A 70 9.77 -0.40 -4.81
N GLN A 71 9.51 0.90 -4.80
CA GLN A 71 10.49 1.94 -4.48
C GLN A 71 10.55 2.27 -2.99
N LEU A 72 9.48 1.99 -2.24
CA LEU A 72 9.42 2.26 -0.82
C LEU A 72 10.42 1.40 -0.01
N PRO A 73 10.99 1.95 1.09
CA PRO A 73 11.75 1.18 2.07
C PRO A 73 11.01 -0.04 2.58
N LYS A 74 11.73 -1.08 3.01
CA LYS A 74 11.14 -2.34 3.50
C LYS A 74 10.16 -2.12 4.66
N SER A 75 10.46 -1.22 5.59
CA SER A 75 9.59 -0.85 6.71
C SER A 75 8.25 -0.29 6.23
N ASP A 76 8.31 0.67 5.32
CA ASP A 76 7.15 1.42 4.83
C ASP A 76 6.25 0.48 4.01
N ARG A 77 6.84 -0.41 3.21
CA ARG A 77 6.10 -1.47 2.51
C ARG A 77 5.40 -2.42 3.48
N ARG A 78 6.08 -2.85 4.56
CA ARG A 78 5.48 -3.73 5.58
C ARG A 78 4.28 -3.05 6.22
N GLN A 79 4.41 -1.78 6.59
CA GLN A 79 3.31 -1.01 7.18
C GLN A 79 2.10 -0.97 6.25
N LEU A 80 2.26 -0.60 4.98
CA LEU A 80 1.16 -0.55 4.02
C LEU A 80 0.48 -1.91 3.81
N LEU A 81 1.25 -3.01 3.82
CA LEU A 81 0.69 -4.36 3.73
C LEU A 81 -0.11 -4.75 4.98
N LEU A 82 0.34 -4.35 6.17
CA LEU A 82 -0.39 -4.57 7.42
C LEU A 82 -1.67 -3.75 7.49
N GLU A 83 -1.62 -2.48 7.11
CA GLU A 83 -2.81 -1.62 7.10
C GLU A 83 -3.87 -2.15 6.15
N ALA A 84 -3.49 -2.61 4.96
CA ALA A 84 -4.42 -3.25 4.04
C ALA A 84 -5.02 -4.55 4.60
N LYS A 85 -4.25 -5.33 5.38
CA LYS A 85 -4.76 -6.52 6.08
C LYS A 85 -5.74 -6.15 7.19
N SER A 86 -5.47 -5.09 7.94
CA SER A 86 -6.33 -4.58 9.01
C SER A 86 -7.64 -4.02 8.47
N ALA A 87 -7.63 -3.46 7.25
CA ALA A 87 -8.82 -3.09 6.46
C ALA A 87 -9.59 -4.29 5.88
N GLY A 88 -9.48 -5.48 6.49
CA GLY A 88 -10.26 -6.66 6.13
C GLY A 88 -9.83 -7.41 4.85
N PHE A 89 -8.80 -6.96 4.13
CA PHE A 89 -8.41 -7.64 2.89
C PHE A 89 -7.74 -9.02 3.11
N SER A 90 -8.08 -9.96 2.23
CA SER A 90 -7.35 -11.22 2.12
C SER A 90 -5.93 -11.01 1.55
N ASP A 91 -4.99 -11.93 1.82
CA ASP A 91 -3.62 -11.83 1.27
C ASP A 91 -3.63 -11.74 -0.27
N ARG A 92 -4.60 -12.41 -0.90
CA ARG A 92 -4.79 -12.39 -2.35
C ARG A 92 -5.26 -11.03 -2.83
N THR A 93 -6.21 -10.41 -2.12
CA THR A 93 -6.73 -9.09 -2.45
C THR A 93 -5.65 -8.03 -2.30
N VAL A 94 -4.89 -8.05 -1.19
CA VAL A 94 -3.73 -7.17 -0.96
C VAL A 94 -2.67 -7.35 -2.06
N ALA A 95 -2.38 -8.59 -2.45
CA ALA A 95 -1.44 -8.89 -3.52
C ALA A 95 -1.85 -8.27 -4.87
N GLN A 96 -3.16 -8.29 -5.18
CA GLN A 96 -3.71 -7.71 -6.40
C GLN A 96 -3.64 -6.17 -6.39
N ILE A 97 -3.97 -5.55 -5.26
CA ILE A 97 -3.93 -4.09 -5.08
C ILE A 97 -2.52 -3.53 -5.32
N PHE A 98 -1.51 -4.18 -4.73
CA PHE A 98 -0.13 -3.69 -4.75
C PHE A 98 0.76 -4.33 -5.81
N GLY A 99 0.23 -5.23 -6.62
CA GLY A 99 1.03 -5.92 -7.65
C GLY A 99 2.21 -6.73 -7.07
N VAL A 100 2.01 -7.36 -5.91
CA VAL A 100 3.01 -8.21 -5.24
C VAL A 100 2.54 -9.66 -5.18
N SER A 101 3.40 -10.60 -4.80
CA SER A 101 2.97 -11.99 -4.58
C SER A 101 2.26 -12.15 -3.23
N ALA A 102 1.26 -13.04 -3.16
CA ALA A 102 0.58 -13.36 -1.89
C ALA A 102 1.55 -13.87 -0.82
N SER A 103 2.61 -14.60 -1.21
CA SER A 103 3.67 -15.03 -0.31
C SER A 103 4.49 -13.85 0.26
N THR A 104 4.58 -12.73 -0.46
CA THR A 104 5.21 -11.52 0.06
C THR A 104 4.34 -10.85 1.11
N VAL A 105 3.02 -10.78 0.87
CA VAL A 105 2.04 -10.29 1.85
C VAL A 105 2.13 -11.13 3.13
N ARG A 106 2.00 -12.46 3.01
CA ARG A 106 2.06 -13.37 4.14
C ARG A 106 3.34 -13.24 4.96
N ARG A 107 4.50 -13.12 4.32
CA ARG A 107 5.78 -12.94 5.02
C ARG A 107 5.85 -11.61 5.76
N ALA A 108 5.32 -10.54 5.18
CA ALA A 108 5.31 -9.23 5.81
C ALA A 108 4.41 -9.20 7.06
N THR A 109 3.33 -9.98 7.05
CA THR A 109 2.30 -9.98 8.09
C THR A 109 2.46 -11.10 9.12
N ALA A 110 3.29 -12.12 8.85
CA ALA A 110 3.52 -13.25 9.75
C ALA A 110 4.22 -12.86 11.06
N ASP A 111 5.07 -11.83 11.05
CA ASP A 111 5.78 -11.37 12.26
C ASP A 111 4.84 -10.73 13.29
N ASP A 112 3.70 -10.18 12.85
CA ASP A 112 2.67 -9.60 13.74
C ASP A 112 1.95 -10.67 14.58
N GLY A 113 1.82 -11.89 14.02
CA GLY A 113 1.22 -13.03 14.72
C GLY A 113 2.12 -13.64 15.79
N LYS A 114 3.44 -13.39 15.74
CA LYS A 114 4.38 -13.84 16.78
C LYS A 114 4.43 -12.88 17.97
N GLN A 115 4.41 -11.58 17.72
CA GLN A 115 4.45 -10.57 18.79
C GLN A 115 3.21 -10.57 19.68
N LYS A 116 2.01 -10.88 19.16
CA LYS A 116 0.80 -11.02 20.01
C LYS A 116 0.77 -12.25 20.92
N GLY A 117 1.70 -13.20 20.77
CA GLY A 117 1.74 -14.44 21.54
C GLY A 117 2.78 -14.46 22.67
N GLU A 118 3.64 -13.44 22.79
CA GLU A 118 4.70 -13.36 23.81
C GLU A 118 4.35 -12.41 24.97
N ASP A 119 3.20 -11.73 24.91
CA ASP A 119 2.68 -10.82 25.95
C ASP A 119 1.56 -11.45 26.81
N GLN A 120 1.46 -12.78 26.90
CA GLN A 120 0.51 -13.50 27.78
C GLN A 120 1.20 -14.36 28.83
#